data_AF-A0A7J8P1S4-F1
#
_entry.id   AF-A0A7J8P1S4-F1
#
_cell.length_a   1.000
_cell.length_b   1.000
_cell.length_c   1.000
_cell.angle_alpha   90.00
_cell.angle_beta   90.00
_cell.angle_gamma   90.00
#
_symmetry.space_group_name_H-M   'P 1'
#
loop_
_entity.id
_entity.type
_entity.pdbx_description
1 polymer ?
#
loop_
_entity_poly.entity_id
_entity_poly.type
_entity_poly.pdbx_seq_one_letter_code
_entity_poly.pdbx_strand_id
1 'polypeptide(L)'
;MEEWDENRDALIDLFGKVRDEWMDNDLATWIGANRFYPGVPDALKFSSSTIYIVTTKQSRFADALLRELAGVTIPPERIYGLGTGPKVKVLKQLQLRPEHQGMKLHFVEDRLATLKNVIKEPELDGWNLYL
;
A
#
# COMPACT_ATOMS: atom_id res chain seq x y z
N MET A 1 23.60 -1.20 4.99
CA MET A 1 23.47 -2.63 5.36
C MET A 1 24.82 -3.31 5.29
N GLU A 2 25.55 -3.27 4.17
CA GLU A 2 26.96 -3.70 4.16
C GLU A 2 27.82 -2.91 5.15
N GLU A 3 27.63 -1.58 5.22
CA GLU A 3 28.32 -0.74 6.21
C GLU A 3 27.97 -1.07 7.67
N TRP A 4 26.89 -1.81 7.91
CA TRP A 4 26.37 -2.13 9.25
C TRP A 4 26.43 -3.64 9.56
N ASP A 5 26.93 -4.46 8.62
CA ASP A 5 26.93 -5.93 8.68
C ASP A 5 25.55 -6.56 9.00
N GLU A 6 24.47 -5.90 8.57
CA GLU A 6 23.10 -6.32 8.88
C GLU A 6 22.41 -6.99 7.70
N ASN A 7 21.65 -8.05 7.98
CA ASN A 7 20.85 -8.76 6.99
C ASN A 7 19.47 -8.10 6.82
N ARG A 8 19.21 -7.61 5.60
CA ARG A 8 17.95 -6.93 5.24
C ARG A 8 16.70 -7.71 5.59
N ASP A 9 16.67 -8.97 5.18
CA ASP A 9 15.46 -9.77 5.24
C ASP A 9 15.21 -10.20 6.69
N ALA A 10 16.28 -10.47 7.44
CA ALA A 10 16.20 -10.68 8.89
C ALA A 10 15.63 -9.44 9.62
N LEU A 11 16.04 -8.22 9.25
CA LEU A 11 15.49 -7.00 9.83
C LEU A 11 14.01 -6.78 9.48
N ILE A 12 13.62 -7.10 8.24
CA ILE A 12 12.22 -7.03 7.81
C ILE A 12 11.37 -8.01 8.62
N ASP A 13 11.84 -9.24 8.79
CA ASP A 13 11.14 -10.28 9.53
C ASP A 13 11.03 -9.94 11.01
N LEU A 14 12.12 -9.47 11.62
CA LEU A 14 12.13 -9.01 13.01
C LEU A 14 11.17 -7.83 13.22
N PHE A 15 11.20 -6.83 12.33
CA PHE A 15 10.29 -5.69 12.40
C PHE A 15 8.82 -6.12 12.26
N GLY A 16 8.53 -7.08 11.37
CA GLY A 16 7.22 -7.68 11.24
C GLY A 16 6.77 -8.37 12.52
N LYS A 17 7.61 -9.27 13.05
CA LYS A 17 7.32 -10.04 14.26
C LYS A 17 7.04 -9.16 15.48
N VAL A 18 7.87 -8.15 15.73
CA VAL A 18 7.66 -7.22 16.87
C VAL A 18 6.32 -6.49 16.76
N ARG A 19 5.92 -6.11 15.54
CA ARG A 19 4.63 -5.46 15.32
C ARG A 19 3.45 -6.42 15.45
N ASP A 20 3.62 -7.68 15.06
CA ASP A 20 2.62 -8.72 15.29
C ASP A 20 2.42 -8.94 16.79
N GLU A 21 3.51 -9.14 17.53
CA GLU A 21 3.46 -9.29 18.98
C GLU A 21 2.83 -8.08 19.68
N TRP A 22 3.10 -6.85 19.21
CA TRP A 22 2.44 -5.66 19.73
C TRP A 22 0.94 -5.65 19.41
N MET A 23 0.54 -5.96 18.18
CA MET A 23 -0.88 -6.04 17.81
C MET A 23 -1.64 -7.11 18.60
N ASP A 24 -1.01 -8.26 18.87
CA ASP A 24 -1.62 -9.37 19.62
C ASP A 24 -1.80 -9.03 21.10
N ASN A 25 -0.84 -8.31 21.70
CA ASN A 25 -0.87 -7.97 23.12
C ASN A 25 -1.67 -6.69 23.42
N ASP A 26 -1.59 -5.68 22.55
CA ASP A 26 -2.24 -4.38 22.73
C ASP A 26 -2.48 -3.67 21.40
N LEU A 27 -3.54 -4.12 20.70
CA LEU A 27 -3.97 -3.52 19.44
C LEU A 27 -4.28 -2.02 19.59
N ALA A 28 -4.83 -1.59 20.72
CA ALA A 28 -5.26 -0.20 20.91
C ALA A 28 -4.06 0.76 20.90
N THR A 29 -2.97 0.42 21.59
CA THR A 29 -1.76 1.27 21.57
C THR A 29 -1.03 1.20 20.23
N TRP A 30 -1.02 0.05 19.56
CA TRP A 30 -0.46 -0.07 18.21
C TRP A 30 -1.24 0.81 17.21
N ILE A 31 -2.58 0.78 17.25
CA ILE A 31 -3.44 1.62 16.42
C ILE A 31 -3.22 3.10 16.75
N GLY A 32 -3.16 3.46 18.03
CA GLY A 32 -2.92 4.83 18.49
C GLY A 32 -1.57 5.41 18.07
N ALA A 33 -0.58 4.58 17.75
CA ALA A 33 0.71 5.01 17.22
C ALA A 33 0.68 5.40 15.73
N ASN A 34 -0.47 5.22 15.05
CA ASN A 34 -0.63 5.46 13.62
C ASN A 34 -1.69 6.52 13.34
N ARG A 35 -1.58 7.19 12.19
CA ARG A 35 -2.59 8.13 11.69
C ARG A 35 -2.61 8.15 10.17
N PHE A 36 -3.79 8.38 9.60
CA PHE A 36 -3.92 8.74 8.18
C PHE A 36 -3.71 10.23 7.97
N TYR A 37 -3.36 10.59 6.74
CA TYR A 37 -3.44 11.99 6.31
C TYR A 37 -4.91 12.46 6.34
N PRO A 38 -5.17 13.71 6.74
CA PRO A 38 -6.53 14.26 6.76
C PRO A 38 -7.23 14.07 5.41
N GLY A 39 -8.50 13.65 5.44
CA GLY A 39 -9.33 13.41 4.25
C GLY A 39 -9.14 12.06 3.55
N VAL A 40 -8.04 11.34 3.79
CA VAL A 40 -7.82 10.01 3.18
C VAL A 40 -8.87 8.98 3.61
N PRO A 41 -9.22 8.85 4.91
CA PRO A 41 -10.28 7.92 5.32
C PRO A 41 -11.61 8.17 4.62
N ASP A 42 -12.02 9.43 4.50
CA ASP A 42 -13.28 9.81 3.84
C ASP A 42 -13.22 9.55 2.34
N ALA A 43 -12.10 9.89 1.69
CA ALA A 43 -11.89 9.58 0.27
C ALA A 43 -11.98 8.08 -0.01
N LEU A 44 -11.45 7.23 0.89
CA LEU A 44 -11.56 5.78 0.77
C LEU A 44 -13.00 5.29 1.01
N LYS A 45 -13.70 5.80 2.02
CA LYS A 45 -15.09 5.41 2.34
C LYS A 45 -16.08 5.79 1.25
N PHE A 46 -15.95 6.98 0.70
CA PHE A 46 -16.94 7.55 -0.23
C PHE A 46 -16.56 7.38 -1.71
N SER A 47 -15.44 6.73 -2.01
CA SER A 47 -15.05 6.41 -3.38
C SER A 47 -16.08 5.47 -4.03
N SER A 48 -16.58 5.86 -5.19
CA SER A 48 -17.36 4.97 -6.08
C SER A 48 -16.47 4.09 -6.97
N SER A 49 -15.17 4.38 -7.04
CA SER A 49 -14.18 3.60 -7.77
C SER A 49 -13.73 2.36 -7.01
N THR A 50 -13.36 1.30 -7.74
CA THR A 50 -12.68 0.14 -7.16
C THR A 50 -11.31 0.55 -6.61
N ILE A 51 -11.14 0.40 -5.29
CA ILE A 51 -9.89 0.73 -4.61
C ILE A 51 -8.94 -0.46 -4.57
N TYR A 52 -7.66 -0.17 -4.81
CA TYR A 52 -6.51 -1.05 -4.58
C TYR A 52 -5.50 -0.33 -3.69
N ILE A 53 -4.85 -1.07 -2.80
CA ILE A 53 -3.81 -0.54 -1.91
C ILE A 53 -2.48 -1.13 -2.35
N VAL A 54 -1.53 -0.26 -2.73
CA VAL A 54 -0.18 -0.68 -3.16
C VAL A 54 0.85 -0.07 -2.22
N THR A 55 1.42 -0.88 -1.35
CA THR A 55 2.24 -0.44 -0.21
C THR A 55 3.46 -1.32 -0.01
N THR A 56 4.53 -0.76 0.55
CA THR A 56 5.71 -1.52 0.99
C THR A 56 5.56 -2.04 2.42
N LYS A 57 4.41 -1.79 3.07
CA LYS A 57 4.06 -2.37 4.36
C LYS A 57 3.57 -3.80 4.16
N GLN A 58 3.78 -4.69 5.13
CA GLN A 58 3.14 -6.00 5.10
C GLN A 58 1.61 -5.84 5.09
N SER A 59 0.90 -6.62 4.25
CA SER A 59 -0.53 -6.39 3.97
C SER A 59 -1.41 -6.41 5.23
N ARG A 60 -1.12 -7.29 6.19
CA ARG A 60 -1.87 -7.40 7.45
C ARG A 60 -1.87 -6.11 8.29
N PHE A 61 -0.77 -5.34 8.25
CA PHE A 61 -0.72 -4.04 8.93
C PHE A 61 -1.51 -2.98 8.19
N ALA A 62 -1.47 -2.99 6.85
CA ALA A 62 -2.27 -2.06 6.06
C ALA A 62 -3.77 -2.34 6.27
N ASP A 63 -4.16 -3.61 6.25
CA ASP A 63 -5.53 -4.06 6.51
C ASP A 63 -6.03 -3.62 7.89
N ALA A 64 -5.28 -3.89 8.95
CA ALA A 64 -5.63 -3.45 10.30
C ALA A 64 -5.81 -1.93 10.39
N LEU A 65 -4.91 -1.13 9.79
CA LEU A 65 -5.04 0.33 9.79
C LEU A 65 -6.28 0.80 9.01
N LEU A 66 -6.54 0.21 7.84
CA LEU A 66 -7.72 0.55 7.03
C LEU A 66 -9.01 0.24 7.79
N ARG A 67 -9.08 -0.91 8.47
CA ARG A 67 -10.25 -1.30 9.25
C ARG A 67 -10.43 -0.42 10.48
N GLU A 68 -9.41 -0.30 11.32
CA GLU A 68 -9.53 0.33 12.65
C GLU A 68 -9.52 1.86 12.59
N LEU A 69 -8.69 2.48 11.74
CA LEU A 69 -8.57 3.95 11.67
C LEU A 69 -9.37 4.55 10.52
N ALA A 70 -9.43 3.87 9.37
CA ALA A 70 -10.21 4.37 8.24
C ALA A 70 -11.63 3.81 8.23
N GLY A 71 -12.01 2.81 9.03
CA GLY A 71 -13.36 2.23 8.98
C GLY A 71 -13.73 1.68 7.61
N VAL A 72 -12.74 1.22 6.83
CA VAL A 72 -12.91 0.68 5.47
C VAL A 72 -12.37 -0.75 5.44
N THR A 73 -13.14 -1.65 4.85
CA THR A 73 -12.69 -3.01 4.55
C THR A 73 -12.37 -3.12 3.06
N ILE A 74 -11.11 -3.38 2.73
CA ILE A 74 -10.66 -3.67 1.37
C ILE A 74 -10.40 -5.17 1.28
N PRO A 75 -10.93 -5.89 0.29
CA PRO A 75 -10.65 -7.31 0.12
C PRO A 75 -9.14 -7.60 0.03
N PRO A 76 -8.63 -8.67 0.69
CA PRO A 76 -7.20 -8.95 0.76
C PRO A 76 -6.51 -9.06 -0.61
N GLU A 77 -7.19 -9.57 -1.63
CA GLU A 77 -6.70 -9.68 -3.01
C GLU A 77 -6.49 -8.33 -3.70
N ARG A 78 -6.93 -7.23 -3.08
CA ARG A 78 -6.72 -5.85 -3.52
C ARG A 78 -5.68 -5.10 -2.67
N ILE A 79 -5.05 -5.77 -1.69
CA ILE A 79 -3.99 -5.20 -0.85
C ILE A 79 -2.63 -5.79 -1.24
N TYR A 80 -1.91 -5.05 -2.07
CA TYR A 80 -0.56 -5.36 -2.52
C TYR A 80 0.48 -4.80 -1.55
N GLY A 81 0.90 -5.64 -0.60
CA GLY A 81 1.88 -5.28 0.43
C GLY A 81 3.32 -5.66 0.08
N LEU A 82 4.15 -5.64 1.11
CA LEU A 82 5.53 -6.11 1.03
C LEU A 82 5.60 -7.53 0.45
N GLY A 83 6.49 -7.75 -0.51
CA GLY A 83 6.66 -9.03 -1.20
C GLY A 83 5.87 -9.17 -2.50
N THR A 84 4.92 -8.28 -2.81
CA THR A 84 4.18 -8.33 -4.09
C THR A 84 4.97 -7.79 -5.29
N GLY A 85 6.20 -7.32 -5.06
CA GLY A 85 7.08 -6.74 -6.07
C GLY A 85 7.00 -5.20 -6.17
N PRO A 86 7.78 -4.60 -7.09
CA PRO A 86 7.82 -3.14 -7.26
C PRO A 86 6.45 -2.58 -7.64
N LYS A 87 6.11 -1.37 -7.15
CA LYS A 87 4.81 -0.73 -7.44
C LYS A 87 4.50 -0.64 -8.93
N VAL A 88 5.49 -0.28 -9.77
CA VAL A 88 5.38 -0.28 -11.24
C VAL A 88 4.87 -1.62 -11.78
N LYS A 89 5.42 -2.75 -11.29
CA LYS A 89 5.00 -4.09 -11.72
C LYS A 89 3.55 -4.37 -11.32
N VAL A 90 3.16 -3.98 -10.11
CA VAL A 90 1.78 -4.12 -9.64
C VAL A 90 0.81 -3.31 -10.50
N LEU A 91 1.16 -2.06 -10.86
CA LEU A 91 0.33 -1.23 -11.75
C LEU A 91 0.18 -1.86 -13.14
N LYS A 92 1.27 -2.37 -13.73
CA LYS A 92 1.23 -3.11 -15.00
C LYS A 92 0.36 -4.36 -14.91
N GLN A 93 0.38 -5.08 -13.79
CA GLN A 93 -0.52 -6.23 -13.59
C GLN A 93 -1.98 -5.81 -13.45
N LEU A 94 -2.25 -4.72 -12.72
CA LEU A 94 -3.60 -4.20 -12.52
C LEU A 94 -4.22 -3.74 -13.83
N GLN A 95 -3.50 -2.98 -14.67
CA GLN A 95 -4.07 -2.49 -15.94
C GLN A 95 -4.41 -3.60 -16.95
N LEU A 96 -3.75 -4.76 -16.85
CA LEU A 96 -3.99 -5.90 -17.75
C LEU A 96 -5.21 -6.74 -17.36
N ARG A 97 -5.82 -6.47 -16.20
CA ARG A 97 -6.99 -7.21 -15.75
C ARG A 97 -8.21 -6.92 -16.65
N PRO A 98 -8.97 -7.94 -17.07
CA PRO A 98 -10.14 -7.76 -17.94
C PRO A 98 -11.15 -6.75 -17.40
N GLU A 99 -11.40 -6.76 -16.08
CA GLU A 99 -12.33 -5.85 -15.42
C GLU A 99 -11.91 -4.37 -15.46
N HIS A 100 -10.66 -4.08 -15.82
CA HIS A 100 -10.12 -2.72 -15.92
C HIS A 100 -10.00 -2.23 -17.36
N GLN A 101 -10.32 -3.07 -18.35
CA GLN A 101 -10.25 -2.66 -19.75
C GLN A 101 -11.24 -1.52 -20.04
N GLY A 102 -10.74 -0.45 -20.65
CA GLY A 102 -11.53 0.76 -20.93
C GLY A 102 -11.81 1.64 -19.71
N MET A 103 -11.36 1.25 -18.51
CA MET A 103 -11.48 2.10 -17.32
C MET A 103 -10.37 3.16 -17.30
N LYS A 104 -10.66 4.30 -16.67
CA LYS A 104 -9.66 5.30 -16.35
C LYS A 104 -8.97 4.91 -15.04
N LEU A 105 -7.65 4.72 -15.09
CA LEU A 105 -6.85 4.29 -13.94
C LEU A 105 -6.19 5.50 -13.27
N HIS A 106 -6.15 5.48 -11.94
CA HIS A 106 -5.65 6.57 -11.10
C HIS A 106 -4.67 6.00 -10.08
N PHE A 107 -3.49 6.62 -9.95
CA PHE A 107 -2.48 6.26 -8.97
C PHE A 107 -2.12 7.47 -8.11
N VAL A 108 -2.40 7.37 -6.81
CA VAL A 108 -2.15 8.41 -5.81
C VAL A 108 -1.01 7.93 -4.92
N GLU A 109 0.07 8.71 -4.82
CA GLU A 109 1.29 8.32 -4.14
C GLU A 109 2.02 9.52 -3.52
N ASP A 110 2.28 9.49 -2.22
CA ASP A 110 2.94 10.57 -1.48
C ASP A 110 4.45 10.69 -1.74
N ARG A 111 5.07 9.68 -2.37
CA ARG A 111 6.49 9.67 -2.72
C ARG A 111 6.72 10.07 -4.18
N LEU A 112 7.18 11.30 -4.39
CA LEU A 112 7.56 11.81 -5.71
C LEU A 112 8.52 10.90 -6.50
N ALA A 113 9.50 10.29 -5.82
CA ALA A 113 10.45 9.38 -6.47
C ALA A 113 9.74 8.16 -7.09
N THR A 114 8.70 7.64 -6.43
CA THR A 114 7.88 6.54 -6.92
C THR A 114 7.07 6.98 -8.13
N LEU A 115 6.42 8.16 -8.08
CA LEU A 115 5.73 8.72 -9.25
C LEU A 115 6.66 8.90 -10.45
N LYS A 116 7.87 9.42 -10.23
CA LYS A 116 8.88 9.55 -11.28
C LYS A 116 9.27 8.22 -11.91
N ASN A 117 9.26 7.13 -11.15
CA ASN A 117 9.51 5.80 -11.71
C ASN A 117 8.33 5.32 -12.56
N VAL A 118 7.09 5.62 -12.17
CA VAL A 118 5.90 5.31 -12.98
C VAL A 118 5.89 6.11 -14.29
N ILE A 119 6.22 7.41 -14.24
CA ILE A 119 6.29 8.30 -15.42
C ILE A 119 7.33 7.82 -16.45
N LYS A 120 8.38 7.12 -16.01
CA LYS A 120 9.42 6.60 -16.91
C LYS A 120 9.00 5.34 -17.68
N GLU A 121 7.81 4.80 -17.41
CA GLU A 121 7.33 3.54 -17.95
C GLU A 121 6.25 3.81 -18.99
N PRO A 122 6.55 3.77 -20.31
CA PRO A 122 5.59 4.14 -21.35
C PRO A 122 4.30 3.30 -21.34
N GLU A 123 4.40 2.05 -20.88
CA GLU A 123 3.23 1.17 -20.70
C GLU A 123 2.21 1.69 -19.67
N LEU A 124 2.59 2.65 -18.82
CA LEU A 124 1.76 3.24 -17.77
C LEU A 124 1.31 4.68 -18.11
N ASP A 125 1.57 5.19 -19.31
CA ASP A 125 1.20 6.56 -19.73
C ASP A 125 -0.32 6.83 -19.66
N GLY A 126 -1.14 5.77 -19.69
CA GLY A 126 -2.60 5.88 -19.55
C GLY A 126 -3.09 6.16 -18.12
N TRP A 127 -2.22 6.09 -17.11
CA TRP A 127 -2.58 6.34 -15.71
C TRP A 127 -2.60 7.83 -15.40
N ASN A 128 -3.61 8.27 -14.64
CA ASN A 128 -3.59 9.60 -14.03
C ASN A 128 -2.81 9.51 -12.72
N LEU A 129 -1.80 10.35 -12.57
CA LEU A 129 -0.85 10.30 -11.46
C LEU A 129 -1.05 11.50 -10.54
N TYR A 130 -1.04 11.27 -9.23
CA TYR A 130 -1.25 12.29 -8.20
C TYR A 130 -0.22 12.13 -7.08
N LEU A 131 0.29 13.27 -6.60
CA LEU A 131 1.15 13.39 -5.41
C LEU A 131 0.32 13.76 -4.19
#